data_AF-A0AAV5XAJ3-F1
#
_entry.id   AF-A0AAV5XAJ3-F1
#
_cell.length_a   1.000
_cell.length_b   1.000
_cell.length_c   1.000
_cell.angle_alpha   90.00
_cell.angle_beta   90.00
_cell.angle_gamma   90.00
#
_symmetry.space_group_name_H-M   'P 1'
#
loop_
_entity.id
_entity.type
_entity.pdbx_description
1 polymer ?
#
loop_
_entity_poly.entity_id
_entity_poly.type
_entity_poly.pdbx_seq_one_letter_code
_entity_poly.pdbx_strand_id
1 'polypeptide(L)' 'MTCREAIDVLGDYLDQLLSPEIAERLEAHLRDCRPCVAYLKTYRKTRELLGTAGRVEMPEEMRVRLRRFLLEQLSKDPT' A
#
# COMPACT_ATOMS: atom_id res chain seq x y z
N MET A 1 21.55 -2.26 -1.80
CA MET A 1 21.21 -2.52 -0.37
C MET A 1 21.22 -4.01 -0.14
N THR A 2 21.48 -4.43 1.10
CA THR A 2 21.40 -5.83 1.54
C THR A 2 19.95 -6.26 1.75
N CYS A 3 19.68 -7.57 1.82
CA CYS A 3 18.33 -8.06 2.12
C CYS A 3 17.82 -7.58 3.49
N ARG A 4 18.72 -7.41 4.47
CA ARG A 4 18.35 -6.90 5.80
C ARG A 4 17.86 -5.46 5.71
N GLU A 5 18.67 -4.59 5.09
CA GLU A 5 18.30 -3.19 4.85
C GLU A 5 16.98 -3.09 4.06
N ALA A 6 16.77 -3.96 3.06
CA ALA A 6 15.54 -4.00 2.30
C ALA A 6 14.33 -4.33 3.18
N ILE A 7 14.43 -5.36 4.02
CA ILE A 7 13.36 -5.78 4.95
C ILE A 7 13.04 -4.67 5.96
N ASP A 8 14.06 -4.00 6.49
CA ASP A 8 13.90 -2.94 7.49
C ASP A 8 13.08 -1.75 6.97
N VAL A 9 13.07 -1.50 5.65
CA VAL A 9 12.35 -0.39 5.03
C VAL A 9 11.03 -0.78 4.34
N LEU A 10 10.63 -2.06 4.36
CA LEU A 10 9.43 -2.52 3.62
C LEU A 10 8.12 -1.95 4.17
N GLY A 11 8.06 -1.66 5.47
CA GLY A 11 6.89 -1.02 6.09
C GLY A 11 6.64 0.35 5.47
N ASP A 12 7.62 1.23 5.60
CA ASP A 12 7.60 2.59 5.07
C ASP A 12 7.43 2.62 3.54
N TYR A 13 8.00 1.65 2.82
CA TYR A 13 7.81 1.52 1.37
C TYR A 13 6.34 1.32 1.01
N LEU A 14 5.63 0.44 1.73
CA LEU A 14 4.21 0.19 1.49
C LEU A 14 3.31 1.34 1.94
N ASP A 15 3.76 2.11 2.93
CA ASP A 15 3.08 3.31 3.40
C ASP A 15 3.44 4.57 2.60
N GLN A 16 4.29 4.44 1.57
CA GLN A 16 4.77 5.54 0.72
C GLN A 16 5.48 6.66 1.50
N LEU A 17 6.18 6.28 2.58
CA LEU A 17 6.90 7.20 3.47
C LEU A 17 8.40 7.28 3.19
N LEU A 18 8.91 6.46 2.27
CA LEU A 18 10.32 6.49 1.89
C LEU A 18 10.68 7.72 1.09
N SER A 19 11.90 8.22 1.31
CA SER A 19 12.49 9.19 0.39
C SER A 19 12.69 8.54 -1.00
N PRO A 20 12.65 9.32 -2.09
CA PRO A 20 12.82 8.80 -3.45
C PRO A 20 14.10 7.98 -3.62
N GLU A 21 15.21 8.43 -3.04
CA GLU A 21 16.50 7.74 -3.12
C GLU A 21 16.45 6.32 -2.51
N ILE A 22 15.80 6.17 -1.35
CA ILE A 22 15.69 4.86 -0.69
C ILE A 22 14.71 3.95 -1.43
N ALA A 23 13.62 4.51 -1.94
CA ALA A 23 12.66 3.78 -2.77
C ALA A 23 13.33 3.21 -4.03
N GLU A 24 14.09 4.02 -4.77
CA GLU A 24 14.81 3.57 -5.97
C GLU A 24 15.82 2.45 -5.66
N ARG A 25 16.58 2.58 -4.56
CA ARG A 25 17.54 1.55 -4.13
C ARG A 25 16.84 0.24 -3.74
N LEU A 26 15.67 0.32 -3.11
CA LEU A 26 14.85 -0.84 -2.76
C LEU A 26 14.27 -1.50 -4.00
N GLU A 27 13.69 -0.73 -4.92
CA GLU A 27 13.15 -1.25 -6.18
C GLU A 27 14.22 -1.93 -7.02
N ALA A 28 15.42 -1.35 -7.10
CA ALA A 28 16.56 -1.98 -7.75
C ALA A 28 16.90 -3.34 -7.11
N HIS A 29 16.92 -3.43 -5.78
CA HIS A 29 17.14 -4.70 -5.09
C HIS A 29 16.04 -5.73 -5.36
N LEU A 30 14.78 -5.30 -5.37
CA LEU A 30 13.63 -6.18 -5.60
C LEU A 30 13.58 -6.73 -7.03
N ARG A 31 14.17 -6.04 -8.02
CA ARG A 31 14.28 -6.58 -9.39
C ARG A 31 15.12 -7.86 -9.45
N ASP A 32 16.18 -7.94 -8.66
CA ASP A 32 17.17 -9.02 -8.76
C ASP A 32 17.09 -10.04 -7.61
N CYS A 33 16.40 -9.71 -6.50
CA CYS A 33 16.35 -10.53 -5.30
C CYS A 33 14.99 -11.26 -5.11
N ARG A 34 14.88 -12.47 -5.66
CA ARG A 34 13.69 -13.33 -5.51
C ARG A 34 13.26 -13.55 -4.05
N PRO A 35 14.16 -13.77 -3.06
CA PRO A 35 13.78 -13.91 -1.66
C PRO A 35 13.06 -12.67 -1.10
N CYS A 36 13.56 -11.46 -1.38
CA CYS A 36 12.95 -10.23 -0.89
C CYS A 36 11.60 -9.96 -1.56
N VAL A 37 11.44 -10.31 -2.85
CA VAL A 37 10.13 -10.27 -3.52
C VAL A 37 9.14 -11.22 -2.84
N ALA A 38 9.56 -12.44 -2.50
CA ALA A 38 8.72 -13.39 -1.78
C ALA A 38 8.34 -12.86 -0.39
N TYR A 39 9.30 -12.29 0.35
CA TYR A 39 9.05 -11.68 1.66
C TYR A 39 8.05 -10.52 1.57
N LEU A 40 8.21 -9.62 0.59
CA LEU A 40 7.28 -8.51 0.36
C LEU A 40 5.85 -9.00 0.09
N LYS A 41 5.69 -10.10 -0.66
CA LYS A 41 4.37 -10.72 -0.89
C LYS A 41 3.75 -11.21 0.43
N THR A 42 4.53 -11.91 1.25
CA THR A 42 4.08 -12.37 2.57
C THR A 42 3.70 -11.19 3.46
N TYR A 43 4.52 -10.15 3.51
CA TYR A 43 4.28 -8.96 4.32
C TYR A 43 2.99 -8.23 3.92
N ARG A 44 2.74 -8.06 2.61
CA ARG A 44 1.47 -7.54 2.08
C ARG A 44 0.28 -8.38 2.53
N LYS A 45 0.39 -9.72 2.48
CA LYS A 45 -0.68 -10.61 2.91
C LYS A 45 -0.94 -10.51 4.42
N THR A 46 0.11 -10.43 5.23
CA THR A 46 -0.02 -10.21 6.68
C THR A 46 -0.75 -8.89 6.97
N ARG A 47 -0.40 -7.81 6.27
CA ARG A 47 -1.11 -6.51 6.40
C ARG A 47 -2.56 -6.59 5.99
N GLU A 48 -2.88 -7.28 4.90
CA GLU A 48 -4.26 -7.50 4.46
C GLU A 48 -5.08 -8.23 5.53
N LEU A 49 -4.55 -9.35 6.04
CA LEU A 49 -5.20 -10.16 7.08
C LEU A 49 -5.45 -9.32 8.35
N LEU A 50 -4.44 -8.57 8.80
CA LEU A 50 -4.58 -7.67 9.95
C LEU A 50 -5.57 -6.53 9.66
N GLY A 51 -5.57 -5.95 8.47
CA GLY A 51 -6.51 -4.89 8.08
C GLY A 51 -7.95 -5.37 7.96
N THR A 52 -8.18 -6.66 7.73
CA THR A 52 -9.52 -7.27 7.79
C THR A 52 -9.95 -7.60 9.22
N ALA A 53 -9.00 -7.92 10.10
CA ALA A 53 -9.27 -8.18 11.51
C ALA A 53 -9.52 -6.86 12.25
N GLY A 54 -10.79 -6.53 12.49
CA GLY A 54 -11.18 -5.29 13.18
C GLY A 54 -11.60 -4.16 12.24
N ARG A 55 -11.80 -4.44 10.95
CA ARG A 55 -12.42 -3.48 10.03
C ARG A 55 -13.86 -3.22 10.47
N VAL A 56 -14.11 -2.03 11.01
CA VAL A 56 -15.48 -1.56 11.27
C VAL A 56 -16.14 -1.36 9.91
N GLU A 57 -17.28 -2.01 9.70
CA GLU A 57 -18.05 -1.77 8.49
C GLU A 57 -18.51 -0.31 8.44
N MET A 58 -18.29 0.35 7.30
CA MET A 58 -18.76 1.71 7.09
C MET A 58 -20.30 1.69 7.14
N PRO A 59 -20.94 2.50 8.00
CA PRO A 59 -22.40 2.57 8.06
C PRO A 59 -23.00 2.89 6.69
N GLU A 60 -24.16 2.31 6.39
CA GLU A 60 -24.76 2.42 5.06
C GLU A 60 -25.06 3.88 4.66
N GLU A 61 -25.49 4.72 5.60
CA GLU A 61 -25.71 6.15 5.34
C GLU A 61 -24.42 6.84 4.86
N MET A 62 -23.27 6.52 5.48
CA MET A 62 -21.98 7.06 5.09
C MET A 62 -21.55 6.53 3.72
N ARG A 63 -21.77 5.24 3.43
CA ARG A 63 -21.52 4.63 2.11
C ARG A 63 -22.30 5.35 1.01
N VAL A 64 -23.59 5.59 1.22
CA VAL A 64 -24.47 6.28 0.26
C VAL A 64 -24.01 7.72 0.02
N ARG A 65 -23.75 8.47 1.10
CA ARG A 65 -23.30 9.87 1.02
C ARG A 65 -21.95 9.99 0.31
N LEU A 66 -20.99 9.13 0.65
CA LEU A 66 -19.67 9.11 0.01
C LEU A 66 -19.78 8.76 -1.48
N ARG A 67 -20.56 7.73 -1.83
CA ARG A 67 -20.78 7.35 -3.23
C ARG A 67 -21.36 8.50 -4.05
N ARG A 68 -22.39 9.17 -3.53
CA ARG A 68 -22.99 10.34 -4.21
C ARG A 68 -21.96 11.43 -4.44
N PHE A 69 -21.20 11.79 -3.39
CA PHE A 69 -20.16 12.80 -3.48
C PHE A 69 -19.10 12.44 -4.53
N LEU A 70 -18.58 11.21 -4.53
CA LEU A 70 -17.58 10.78 -5.50
C LEU A 70 -18.09 10.83 -6.94
N LEU A 71 -19.33 10.40 -7.19
CA LEU A 71 -19.95 10.49 -8.52
C LEU A 71 -20.10 11.94 -8.99
N GLU A 72 -20.48 12.85 -8.10
CA GLU A 72 -20.58 14.29 -8.40
C GLU A 72 -19.22 14.93 -8.70
N GLN A 73 -18.13 14.50 -8.04
CA GLN A 73 -16.79 15.01 -8.35
C GLN A 73 -16.25 14.46 -9.67
N LEU A 74 -16.39 13.15 -9.90
CA LEU A 74 -15.92 12.50 -11.14
C LEU A 74 -16.66 13.00 -12.39
N SER A 75 -17.90 13.48 -12.25
CA SER A 75 -18.65 14.10 -13.35
C SER A 75 -18.34 15.59 -13.56
N LYS A 76 -17.66 16.22 -12.58
CA LYS A 76 -17.19 17.62 -12.64
C LYS A 76 -15.75 17.76 -13.11
N ASP A 77 -15.00 16.66 -13.22
CA ASP A 77 -13.70 16.61 -13.87
C ASP A 77 -13.88 16.28 -15.37
N PRO A 78 -13.87 17.28 -16.28
CA PRO A 78 -13.65 17.01 -17.68
C PRO A 78 -12.14 16.80 -17.86
N THR A 79 -11.70 15.54 -17.86
CA THR A 79 -10.42 15.18 -18.50
C THR A 79 -10.72 14.56 -19.86
#